data_AF-A0A067PII2-F1
#
_entry.id   AF-A0A067PII2-F1
#
_cell.length_a   1.000
_cell.length_b   1.000
_cell.length_c   1.000
_cell.angle_alpha   90.00
_cell.angle_beta   90.00
_cell.angle_gamma   90.00
#
_symmetry.space_group_name_H-M   'P 1'
#
loop_
_entity.id
_entity.type
_entity.pdbx_description
1 polymer ?
#
loop_
_entity_poly.entity_id
_entity_poly.type
_entity_poly.pdbx_seq_one_letter_code
_entity_poly.pdbx_strand_id
1 'polypeptide(L)'
;MFSFPQHPSSPSETKIILEETTETLASLLLISGLPLPPLTSYDVIEPIVCAAEKYYMPGPLSIIRTLCMTPSFLSDPLHLYSIAYRYAWSEEACSASTLSLSLNLHSPEYLPTLHTLSTSALLALFTLHRTRRYATWKELKYVMILEMDCRSLGDGILNAGLEAWREAKGCWDARSGGQEYKSVLYDKAESVRVVRGCIEQMLKCI
;
A
#
# COMPACT_ATOMS: atom_id res chain seq x y z
N MET A 1 37.74 48.85 -12.47
CA MET A 1 36.70 48.17 -13.26
C MET A 1 37.39 47.04 -13.99
N PHE A 2 37.15 45.78 -13.61
CA PHE A 2 37.74 44.62 -14.29
C PHE A 2 36.70 44.08 -15.27
N SER A 3 36.94 44.28 -16.57
CA SER A 3 36.17 43.59 -17.62
C SER A 3 36.84 42.27 -17.93
N PHE A 4 36.07 41.18 -17.90
CA PHE A 4 36.54 39.86 -18.29
C PHE A 4 36.87 39.84 -19.80
N PRO A 5 37.92 39.11 -20.23
CA PRO A 5 38.22 38.93 -21.65
C PRO A 5 37.07 38.16 -22.33
N GLN A 6 36.39 38.79 -23.29
CA GLN A 6 35.48 38.08 -24.18
C GLN A 6 36.30 37.48 -25.34
N HIS A 7 36.35 36.15 -25.41
CA HIS A 7 36.91 35.47 -26.57
C HIS A 7 35.89 35.52 -27.71
N PRO A 8 36.23 36.03 -28.93
CA PRO A 8 35.33 36.04 -30.06
C PRO A 8 35.34 34.66 -30.71
N SER A 9 34.59 33.74 -30.14
CA SER A 9 34.20 32.51 -30.80
C SER A 9 32.70 32.40 -30.63
N SER A 10 31.97 32.55 -31.74
CA SER A 10 30.58 32.12 -31.86
C SER A 10 30.39 30.85 -31.04
N PRO A 11 29.47 30.80 -30.06
CA PRO A 11 29.29 29.59 -29.28
C PRO A 11 28.97 28.50 -30.28
N SER A 12 29.85 27.52 -30.42
CA SER A 12 29.50 26.28 -31.09
C SER A 12 28.27 25.79 -30.34
N GLU A 13 27.13 25.76 -31.02
CA GLU A 13 25.85 25.42 -30.42
C GLU A 13 25.96 23.96 -29.96
N THR A 14 26.35 23.75 -28.70
CA THR A 14 26.50 22.43 -28.12
C THR A 14 25.11 21.87 -27.90
N LYS A 15 24.56 21.24 -28.95
CA LYS A 15 23.26 20.59 -28.91
C LYS A 15 23.37 19.28 -28.15
N ILE A 16 22.82 19.24 -26.93
CA ILE A 16 22.69 18.02 -26.15
C ILE A 16 21.36 17.37 -26.54
N ILE A 17 21.42 16.11 -26.98
CA ILE A 17 20.23 15.32 -27.32
C ILE A 17 19.81 14.57 -26.07
N LEU A 18 18.54 14.70 -25.70
CA LEU A 18 17.92 14.08 -24.53
C LEU A 18 16.85 13.10 -24.99
N GLU A 19 16.60 12.05 -24.22
CA GLU A 19 15.63 11.00 -24.54
C GLU A 19 14.23 11.33 -24.03
N GLU A 20 14.15 12.18 -23.01
CA GLU A 20 12.92 12.51 -22.31
C GLU A 20 12.06 13.49 -23.11
N THR A 21 10.76 13.45 -22.82
CA THR A 21 9.82 14.39 -23.46
C THR A 21 10.06 15.82 -22.97
N THR A 22 9.72 16.78 -23.82
CA THR A 22 9.80 18.22 -23.48
C THR A 22 8.99 18.55 -22.22
N GLU A 23 7.84 17.89 -22.02
CA GLU A 23 6.98 18.09 -20.86
C GLU A 23 7.62 17.59 -19.56
N THR A 24 8.27 16.42 -19.60
CA THR A 24 8.99 15.86 -18.44
C THR A 24 10.16 16.76 -18.04
N LEU A 25 10.95 17.21 -19.02
CA LEU A 25 12.11 18.09 -18.78
C LEU A 25 11.67 19.48 -18.30
N ALA A 26 10.62 20.06 -18.90
CA ALA A 26 10.08 21.33 -18.46
C ALA A 26 9.58 21.24 -17.01
N SER A 27 8.81 20.20 -16.68
CA SER A 27 8.33 19.96 -15.32
C SER A 27 9.49 19.79 -14.33
N LEU A 28 10.50 18.99 -14.67
CA LEU A 28 11.69 18.77 -13.83
C LEU A 28 12.45 20.07 -13.56
N LEU A 29 12.65 20.90 -14.59
CA LEU A 29 13.30 22.21 -14.47
C LEU A 29 12.48 23.18 -13.63
N LEU A 30 11.15 23.19 -13.80
CA LEU A 30 10.26 24.01 -12.98
C LEU A 30 10.36 23.63 -11.50
N ILE A 31 10.32 22.34 -11.18
CA ILE A 31 10.44 21.85 -9.79
C ILE A 31 11.77 22.27 -9.15
N SER A 32 12.81 22.51 -9.96
CA SER A 32 14.17 22.83 -9.49
C SER A 32 14.34 24.28 -8.99
N GLY A 33 13.31 25.13 -9.03
CA GLY A 33 13.42 26.51 -8.53
C GLY A 33 12.32 27.48 -8.96
N LEU A 34 11.24 27.00 -9.58
CA LEU A 34 10.10 27.78 -10.04
C LEU A 34 8.80 27.23 -9.41
N PRO A 35 7.68 27.96 -9.55
CA PRO A 35 6.39 27.51 -9.04
C PRO A 35 6.03 26.12 -9.57
N LEU A 36 5.55 25.25 -8.68
CA LEU A 36 5.26 23.88 -9.00
C LEU A 36 4.11 23.80 -10.03
N PRO A 37 4.25 23.07 -11.14
CA PRO A 37 3.13 22.78 -12.02
C PRO A 37 2.11 21.86 -11.31
N PRO A 38 0.85 21.81 -11.78
CA PRO A 38 -0.14 20.90 -11.23
C PRO A 38 0.20 19.45 -11.58
N LEU A 39 0.84 18.75 -10.65
CA LEU A 39 1.15 17.33 -10.74
C LEU A 39 0.01 16.55 -10.07
N THR A 40 -0.90 15.97 -10.85
CA THR A 40 -2.13 15.33 -10.33
C THR A 40 -2.22 13.83 -10.59
N SER A 41 -1.44 13.27 -11.53
CA SER A 41 -1.46 11.84 -11.88
C SER A 41 -0.07 11.21 -11.77
N TYR A 42 -0.04 9.91 -11.49
CA TYR A 42 1.17 9.09 -11.49
C TYR A 42 1.81 8.99 -12.89
N ASP A 43 1.02 9.05 -13.96
CA ASP A 43 1.54 9.02 -15.34
C ASP A 43 2.49 10.17 -15.65
N VAL A 44 2.29 11.32 -15.00
CA VAL A 44 3.13 12.51 -15.14
C VAL A 44 4.33 12.45 -14.20
N ILE A 45 4.13 11.94 -12.98
CA ILE A 45 5.18 11.89 -11.96
C ILE A 45 6.24 10.85 -12.30
N GLU A 46 5.84 9.65 -12.75
CA GLU A 46 6.77 8.54 -12.95
C GLU A 46 7.90 8.86 -13.96
N PRO A 47 7.64 9.49 -15.12
CA PRO A 47 8.70 9.98 -16.01
C PRO A 47 9.61 11.04 -15.37
N ILE A 48 9.04 11.94 -14.55
CA ILE A 48 9.81 13.00 -13.87
C ILE A 48 10.75 12.38 -12.84
N VAL A 49 10.27 11.41 -12.05
CA VAL A 49 11.10 10.67 -11.08
C VAL A 49 12.21 9.92 -11.80
N CYS A 50 11.88 9.24 -12.91
CA CYS A 50 12.88 8.53 -13.71
C CYS A 50 13.98 9.48 -14.24
N ALA A 51 13.59 10.65 -14.74
CA ALA A 51 14.53 11.66 -15.21
C ALA A 51 15.35 12.25 -14.05
N ALA A 52 14.72 12.57 -12.91
CA ALA A 52 15.39 13.12 -11.75
C ALA A 52 16.43 12.15 -11.16
N GLU A 53 16.13 10.85 -11.13
CA GLU A 53 17.08 9.81 -10.72
C GLU A 53 18.22 9.68 -11.74
N LYS A 54 17.91 9.64 -13.04
CA LYS A 54 18.91 9.58 -14.13
C LYS A 54 19.89 10.76 -14.10
N TYR A 55 19.40 11.96 -13.76
CA TYR A 55 20.20 13.18 -13.68
C TYR A 55 20.73 13.48 -12.27
N TYR A 56 20.54 12.56 -11.31
CA TYR A 56 20.99 12.72 -9.92
C TYR A 56 20.53 14.05 -9.27
N MET A 57 19.24 14.36 -9.38
CA MET A 57 18.63 15.59 -8.88
C MET A 57 17.83 15.34 -7.59
N PRO A 58 18.48 15.37 -6.39
CA PRO A 58 17.82 15.03 -5.13
C PRO A 58 16.76 16.05 -4.69
N GLY A 59 16.90 17.32 -5.11
CA GLY A 59 15.93 18.39 -4.78
C GLY A 59 14.53 18.10 -5.33
N PRO A 60 14.38 17.96 -6.66
CA PRO A 60 13.11 17.55 -7.26
C PRO A 60 12.54 16.25 -6.72
N LEU A 61 13.39 15.24 -6.47
CA LEU A 61 12.97 13.97 -5.87
C LEU A 61 12.33 14.19 -4.48
N SER A 62 12.93 15.01 -3.62
CA SER A 62 12.39 15.32 -2.30
C SER A 62 11.02 16.03 -2.37
N ILE A 63 10.87 16.97 -3.31
CA ILE A 63 9.61 17.67 -3.55
C ILE A 63 8.53 16.69 -4.01
N ILE A 64 8.85 15.82 -4.98
CA ILE A 64 7.91 14.82 -5.51
C ILE A 64 7.52 13.81 -4.42
N ARG A 65 8.46 13.36 -3.59
CA ARG A 65 8.18 12.48 -2.44
C ARG A 65 7.19 13.11 -1.48
N THR A 66 7.39 14.39 -1.16
CA THR A 66 6.46 15.15 -0.32
C THR A 66 5.07 15.27 -0.96
N LEU A 67 5.02 15.55 -2.27
CA LEU A 67 3.78 15.62 -3.03
C LEU A 67 3.02 14.28 -3.03
N CYS A 68 3.73 13.16 -3.18
CA CYS A 68 3.13 11.82 -3.17
C CYS A 68 2.43 11.47 -1.85
N MET A 69 2.78 12.16 -0.75
CA MET A 69 2.13 12.00 0.55
C MET A 69 0.88 12.88 0.72
N THR A 70 0.49 13.63 -0.32
CA THR A 70 -0.74 14.44 -0.36
C THR A 70 -1.96 13.54 -0.63
N PRO A 71 -3.16 13.84 -0.07
CA PRO A 71 -4.36 13.01 -0.22
C PRO A 71 -4.74 12.64 -1.66
N SER A 72 -4.43 13.49 -2.65
CA SER A 72 -4.69 13.19 -4.06
C SER A 72 -4.03 11.89 -4.51
N PHE A 73 -2.79 11.66 -4.05
CA PHE A 73 -1.97 10.50 -4.41
C PHE A 73 -2.23 9.31 -3.48
N LEU A 74 -2.55 9.56 -2.21
CA LEU A 74 -2.91 8.51 -1.26
C LEU A 74 -4.22 7.78 -1.61
N SER A 75 -5.01 8.31 -2.55
CA SER A 75 -6.19 7.62 -3.09
C SER A 75 -5.84 6.28 -3.77
N ASP A 76 -4.65 6.18 -4.37
CA ASP A 76 -4.14 4.95 -4.98
C ASP A 76 -2.81 4.52 -4.32
N PRO A 77 -2.88 3.80 -3.19
CA PRO A 77 -1.69 3.41 -2.45
C PRO A 77 -0.87 2.33 -3.17
N LEU A 78 -1.41 1.61 -4.16
CA LEU A 78 -0.68 0.54 -4.86
C LEU A 78 0.30 1.11 -5.88
N HIS A 79 -0.12 2.12 -6.64
CA HIS A 79 0.81 2.85 -7.51
C HIS A 79 1.91 3.54 -6.71
N LEU A 80 1.56 4.20 -5.58
CA LEU A 80 2.56 4.78 -4.68
C LEU A 80 3.58 3.74 -4.19
N TYR A 81 3.09 2.58 -3.74
CA TYR A 81 3.95 1.50 -3.29
C TYR A 81 4.90 1.02 -4.39
N SER A 82 4.41 0.93 -5.63
CA SER A 82 5.22 0.49 -6.77
C SER A 82 6.40 1.43 -7.07
N ILE A 83 6.14 2.74 -7.11
CA ILE A 83 7.17 3.77 -7.34
C ILE A 83 8.12 3.81 -6.15
N ALA A 84 7.59 3.86 -4.93
CA ALA A 84 8.39 3.95 -3.71
C ALA A 84 9.32 2.73 -3.56
N TYR A 85 8.85 1.52 -3.85
CA TYR A 85 9.71 0.33 -3.81
C TYR A 85 10.79 0.36 -4.89
N ARG A 86 10.44 0.80 -6.11
CA ARG A 86 11.38 0.86 -7.25
C ARG A 86 12.56 1.81 -7.00
N TYR A 87 12.29 2.96 -6.40
CA TYR A 87 13.30 3.98 -6.08
C TYR A 87 13.79 3.92 -4.62
N ALA A 88 13.52 2.82 -3.91
CA ALA A 88 13.95 2.60 -2.54
C ALA A 88 13.52 3.68 -1.52
N TRP A 89 12.35 4.29 -1.70
CA TRP A 89 11.73 5.23 -0.77
C TRP A 89 11.02 4.48 0.36
N SER A 90 11.79 4.12 1.39
CA SER A 90 11.33 3.21 2.45
C SER A 90 10.14 3.73 3.27
N GLU A 91 10.08 5.03 3.56
CA GLU A 91 9.03 5.62 4.41
C GLU A 91 7.69 5.68 3.67
N GLU A 92 7.72 6.09 2.41
CA GLU A 92 6.57 6.17 1.53
C GLU A 92 6.07 4.76 1.18
N ALA A 93 6.98 3.81 0.94
CA ALA A 93 6.63 2.41 0.74
C ALA A 93 5.95 1.81 1.98
N CYS A 94 6.46 2.11 3.18
CA CYS A 94 5.85 1.68 4.44
C CYS A 94 4.43 2.27 4.60
N SER A 95 4.30 3.58 4.38
CA SER A 95 3.01 4.29 4.47
C SER A 95 1.99 3.75 3.47
N ALA A 96 2.39 3.60 2.20
CA ALA A 96 1.57 3.06 1.13
C ALA A 96 1.15 1.61 1.40
N SER A 97 2.08 0.77 1.87
CA SER A 97 1.79 -0.62 2.22
C SER A 97 0.78 -0.71 3.38
N THR A 98 0.85 0.21 4.34
CA THR A 98 -0.09 0.29 5.47
C THR A 98 -1.48 0.72 5.00
N LEU A 99 -1.57 1.71 4.11
CA LEU A 99 -2.84 2.13 3.50
C LEU A 99 -3.48 1.02 2.65
N SER A 100 -2.66 0.24 1.94
CA SER A 100 -3.11 -0.91 1.15
C SER A 100 -3.80 -1.98 1.98
N LEU A 101 -3.57 -2.04 3.30
CA LEU A 101 -4.19 -3.03 4.19
C LEU A 101 -5.71 -2.89 4.29
N SER A 102 -6.26 -1.74 3.91
CA SER A 102 -7.70 -1.52 3.81
C SER A 102 -8.30 -2.05 2.50
N LEU A 103 -7.45 -2.32 1.50
CA LEU A 103 -7.87 -2.75 0.17
C LEU A 103 -7.85 -4.27 0.04
N ASN A 104 -8.74 -4.78 -0.83
CA ASN A 104 -8.73 -6.19 -1.20
C ASN A 104 -7.85 -6.41 -2.45
N LEU A 105 -6.63 -6.89 -2.22
CA LEU A 105 -5.65 -7.20 -3.29
C LEU A 105 -6.12 -8.28 -4.28
N HIS A 106 -7.15 -9.05 -3.95
CA HIS A 106 -7.67 -10.11 -4.83
C HIS A 106 -8.77 -9.60 -5.77
N SER A 107 -9.12 -8.33 -5.71
CA SER A 107 -10.08 -7.73 -6.65
C SER A 107 -9.44 -7.57 -8.04
N PRO A 108 -10.22 -7.76 -9.13
CA PRO A 108 -9.70 -7.69 -10.49
C PRO A 108 -9.23 -6.27 -10.88
N GLU A 109 -9.70 -5.24 -10.17
CA GLU A 109 -9.39 -3.83 -10.41
C GLU A 109 -7.91 -3.50 -10.24
N TYR A 110 -7.25 -4.11 -9.25
CA TYR A 110 -5.85 -3.81 -8.93
C TYR A 110 -4.84 -4.75 -9.60
N LEU A 111 -5.31 -5.78 -10.32
CA LEU A 111 -4.44 -6.71 -11.04
C LEU A 111 -3.44 -6.03 -11.99
N PRO A 112 -3.80 -5.04 -12.83
CA PRO A 112 -2.82 -4.40 -13.71
C PRO A 112 -1.67 -3.77 -12.92
N THR A 113 -1.96 -3.05 -11.84
CA THR A 113 -0.94 -2.44 -10.95
C THR A 113 -0.13 -3.50 -10.20
N LEU A 114 -0.72 -4.65 -9.87
CA LEU A 114 0.02 -5.75 -9.26
C LEU A 114 0.97 -6.44 -10.24
N HIS A 115 0.66 -6.44 -11.54
CA HIS A 115 1.54 -6.98 -12.57
C HIS A 115 2.75 -6.09 -12.86
N THR A 116 2.67 -4.78 -12.61
CA THR A 116 3.82 -3.85 -12.77
C THR A 116 4.82 -3.94 -11.62
N LEU A 117 4.43 -4.53 -10.48
CA LEU A 117 5.30 -4.73 -9.33
C LEU A 117 6.34 -5.83 -9.59
N SER A 118 7.53 -5.64 -9.01
CA SER A 118 8.52 -6.71 -8.96
C SER A 118 8.04 -7.87 -8.08
N THR A 119 8.52 -9.08 -8.36
CA THR A 119 8.18 -10.27 -7.58
C THR A 119 8.52 -10.09 -6.09
N SER A 120 9.64 -9.43 -5.78
CA SER A 120 10.03 -9.18 -4.39
C SER A 120 9.08 -8.22 -3.67
N ALA A 121 8.65 -7.14 -4.33
CA ALA A 121 7.68 -6.19 -3.80
C ALA A 121 6.32 -6.86 -3.58
N LEU A 122 5.88 -7.65 -4.56
CA LEU A 122 4.64 -8.40 -4.50
C LEU A 122 4.63 -9.38 -3.32
N LEU A 123 5.70 -10.18 -3.16
CA LEU A 123 5.83 -11.13 -2.06
C LEU A 123 5.89 -10.44 -0.69
N ALA A 124 6.58 -9.29 -0.60
CA ALA A 124 6.62 -8.49 0.63
C ALA A 124 5.21 -7.99 1.00
N LEU A 125 4.46 -7.47 0.03
CA LEU A 125 3.10 -6.99 0.22
C LEU A 125 2.14 -8.12 0.64
N PHE A 126 2.18 -9.27 -0.04
CA PHE A 126 1.37 -10.43 0.36
C PHE A 126 1.75 -10.97 1.74
N THR A 127 3.03 -10.96 2.08
CA THR A 127 3.51 -11.36 3.42
C THR A 127 2.98 -10.42 4.50
N LEU A 128 2.99 -9.11 4.25
CA LEU A 128 2.42 -8.10 5.14
C LEU A 128 0.92 -8.35 5.38
N HIS A 129 0.15 -8.50 4.30
CA HIS A 129 -1.29 -8.79 4.36
C HIS A 129 -1.60 -10.10 5.08
N ARG A 130 -0.82 -11.16 4.82
CA ARG A 130 -0.96 -12.46 5.50
C ARG A 130 -0.65 -12.36 6.99
N THR A 131 0.41 -11.64 7.37
CA THR A 131 0.84 -11.50 8.76
C THR A 131 -0.22 -10.75 9.58
N ARG A 132 -0.79 -9.68 9.02
CA ARG A 132 -1.90 -8.96 9.66
C ARG A 132 -3.12 -9.86 9.85
N ARG A 133 -3.54 -10.59 8.81
CA ARG A 133 -4.69 -11.52 8.89
C ARG A 133 -4.47 -12.60 9.97
N TYR A 134 -3.25 -13.13 10.08
CA TYR A 134 -2.92 -14.11 11.11
C TYR A 134 -2.91 -13.49 12.51
N ALA A 135 -2.39 -12.26 12.67
CA ALA A 135 -2.38 -11.56 13.93
C ALA A 135 -3.82 -11.29 14.44
N THR A 136 -4.70 -10.76 13.59
CA THR A 136 -6.10 -10.52 13.94
C THR A 136 -6.82 -11.82 14.31
N TRP A 137 -6.53 -12.93 13.61
CA TRP A 137 -7.09 -14.24 13.95
C TRP A 137 -6.59 -14.76 15.30
N LYS A 138 -5.30 -14.59 15.60
CA LYS A 138 -4.71 -14.99 16.88
C LYS A 138 -5.34 -14.22 18.04
N GLU A 139 -5.55 -12.92 17.87
CA GLU A 139 -6.23 -12.06 18.85
C GLU A 139 -7.68 -12.50 19.06
N LEU A 140 -8.43 -12.74 17.98
CA LEU A 140 -9.79 -13.25 18.05
C LEU A 140 -9.84 -14.58 18.83
N LYS A 141 -8.98 -15.53 18.46
CA LYS A 141 -8.88 -16.83 19.14
C LYS A 141 -8.57 -16.68 20.63
N TYR A 142 -7.68 -15.76 21.00
CA TYR A 142 -7.31 -15.53 22.39
C TYR A 142 -8.50 -15.00 23.21
N VAL A 143 -9.26 -14.03 22.67
CA VAL A 143 -10.47 -13.52 23.34
C VAL A 143 -11.53 -14.61 23.47
N MET A 144 -11.73 -15.44 22.43
CA MET A 144 -12.65 -16.58 22.53
C MET A 144 -12.25 -17.55 23.64
N ILE A 145 -10.96 -17.83 23.81
CA ILE A 145 -10.46 -18.70 24.90
C ILE A 145 -10.74 -18.06 26.27
N LEU A 146 -10.41 -16.77 26.44
CA LEU A 146 -10.67 -16.07 27.71
C LEU A 146 -12.16 -16.04 28.07
N GLU A 147 -13.04 -15.79 27.09
CA GLU A 147 -14.49 -15.85 27.31
C GLU A 147 -14.94 -17.25 27.74
N MET A 148 -14.37 -18.31 27.16
CA MET A 148 -14.67 -19.69 27.58
C MET A 148 -14.19 -19.99 29.00
N ASP A 149 -13.03 -19.47 29.41
CA ASP A 149 -12.49 -19.65 30.76
C ASP A 149 -13.36 -18.94 31.82
N CYS A 150 -13.88 -17.75 31.51
CA CYS A 150 -14.77 -17.00 32.39
C CYS A 150 -16.21 -17.52 32.35
N ARG A 151 -16.65 -18.08 31.22
CA ARG A 151 -18.02 -18.55 31.00
C ARG A 151 -18.04 -19.77 30.07
N SER A 152 -17.95 -20.95 30.67
CA SER A 152 -17.88 -22.25 29.97
C SER A 152 -19.08 -22.58 29.07
N LEU A 153 -20.21 -21.88 29.25
CA LEU A 153 -21.38 -21.97 28.36
C LEU A 153 -21.13 -21.32 26.98
N GLY A 154 -20.14 -20.45 26.85
CA GLY A 154 -19.72 -19.83 25.60
C GLY A 154 -20.75 -18.94 24.92
N ASP A 155 -21.84 -18.57 25.61
CA ASP A 155 -22.91 -17.73 25.08
C ASP A 155 -22.50 -16.25 24.93
N GLY A 156 -21.39 -15.85 25.58
CA GLY A 156 -20.76 -14.54 25.42
C GLY A 156 -19.87 -14.39 24.17
N ILE A 157 -19.41 -15.50 23.57
CA ILE A 157 -18.42 -15.55 22.47
C ILE A 157 -18.93 -14.87 21.18
N LEU A 158 -20.19 -14.44 21.13
CA LEU A 158 -20.77 -13.69 20.00
C LEU A 158 -21.72 -12.59 20.44
N ASN A 159 -21.74 -12.24 21.72
CA ASN A 159 -22.53 -11.09 22.16
C ASN A 159 -21.92 -9.81 21.57
N ALA A 160 -22.69 -8.71 21.67
CA ALA A 160 -22.42 -7.42 21.02
C ALA A 160 -20.96 -6.90 21.14
N GLY A 161 -20.21 -7.32 22.17
CA GLY A 161 -18.79 -6.98 22.33
C GLY A 161 -17.89 -7.49 21.20
N LEU A 162 -18.03 -8.75 20.77
CA LEU A 162 -17.21 -9.34 19.71
C LEU A 162 -17.67 -8.87 18.32
N GLU A 163 -18.97 -8.62 18.12
CA GLU A 163 -19.50 -8.06 16.87
C GLU A 163 -19.08 -6.60 16.63
N ALA A 164 -18.98 -5.81 17.69
CA ALA A 164 -18.50 -4.43 17.64
C ALA A 164 -16.96 -4.34 17.61
N TRP A 165 -16.24 -5.44 17.85
CA TRP A 165 -14.79 -5.44 17.91
C TRP A 165 -14.17 -5.36 16.50
N ARG A 166 -13.35 -4.34 16.27
CA ARG A 166 -12.78 -3.99 14.96
C ARG A 166 -11.91 -5.11 14.37
N GLU A 167 -11.12 -5.78 15.21
CA GLU A 167 -10.20 -6.84 14.83
C GLU A 167 -10.96 -8.14 14.48
N ALA A 168 -12.04 -8.44 15.21
CA ALA A 168 -12.95 -9.55 14.90
C ALA A 168 -13.68 -9.32 13.58
N LYS A 169 -14.20 -8.10 13.37
CA LYS A 169 -14.80 -7.69 12.09
C LYS A 169 -13.82 -7.85 10.92
N GLY A 170 -12.56 -7.47 11.10
CA GLY A 170 -11.50 -7.69 10.10
C GLY A 170 -11.25 -9.16 9.77
N CYS A 171 -11.41 -10.07 10.73
CA CYS A 171 -11.32 -11.52 10.47
C CYS A 171 -12.51 -12.07 9.70
N TRP A 172 -13.74 -11.64 10.04
CA TRP A 172 -14.95 -12.13 9.38
C TRP A 172 -15.15 -11.54 7.98
N ASP A 173 -14.69 -10.31 7.76
CA ASP A 173 -14.71 -9.66 6.45
C ASP A 173 -13.62 -10.21 5.51
N ALA A 174 -12.67 -10.99 6.03
CA ALA A 174 -11.61 -11.62 5.24
C ALA A 174 -12.17 -12.71 4.32
N ARG A 175 -12.23 -12.39 3.04
CA ARG A 175 -12.64 -13.32 1.97
C ARG A 175 -11.43 -13.77 1.18
N SER A 176 -11.41 -15.05 0.81
CA SER A 176 -10.50 -15.60 -0.18
C SER A 176 -11.25 -15.89 -1.48
N GLY A 177 -10.63 -15.46 -2.59
CA GLY A 177 -10.99 -15.87 -3.94
C GLY A 177 -11.55 -14.77 -4.83
N GLY A 178 -11.39 -14.98 -6.14
CA GLY A 178 -11.77 -14.06 -7.21
C GLY A 178 -13.27 -14.08 -7.51
N GLN A 179 -13.69 -13.31 -8.53
CA GLN A 179 -15.09 -13.02 -8.89
C GLN A 179 -16.03 -14.25 -8.89
N GLU A 180 -15.54 -15.44 -9.21
CA GLU A 180 -16.32 -16.70 -9.30
C GLU A 180 -16.34 -17.56 -8.02
N TYR A 181 -15.43 -17.33 -7.07
CA TYR A 181 -15.36 -18.11 -5.83
C TYR A 181 -15.01 -17.19 -4.66
N LYS A 182 -16.01 -16.76 -3.89
CA LYS A 182 -15.81 -16.02 -2.64
C LYS A 182 -16.03 -16.95 -1.46
N SER A 183 -14.99 -17.64 -1.02
CA SER A 183 -15.03 -18.35 0.27
C SER A 183 -14.67 -17.39 1.39
N VAL A 184 -15.46 -17.37 2.45
CA VAL A 184 -15.05 -16.70 3.69
C VAL A 184 -13.90 -17.50 4.28
N LEU A 185 -12.78 -16.85 4.61
CA LEU A 185 -11.61 -17.54 5.19
C LEU A 185 -11.93 -18.11 6.58
N TYR A 186 -12.71 -17.37 7.35
CA TYR A 186 -13.20 -17.76 8.68
C TYR A 186 -14.71 -17.57 8.72
N ASP A 187 -15.46 -18.61 8.35
CA ASP A 187 -16.92 -18.57 8.42
C ASP A 187 -17.36 -18.47 9.88
N LYS A 188 -18.02 -17.34 10.21
CA LYS A 188 -18.54 -17.06 11.55
C LYS A 188 -19.57 -18.10 11.97
N ALA A 189 -20.53 -18.42 11.11
CA ALA A 189 -21.60 -19.36 11.44
C ALA A 189 -21.03 -20.76 11.68
N GLU A 190 -20.08 -21.18 10.86
CA GLU A 190 -19.44 -22.48 11.00
C GLU A 190 -18.55 -22.55 12.25
N SER A 191 -17.74 -21.51 12.51
CA SER A 191 -16.90 -21.45 13.72
C SER A 191 -17.74 -21.56 14.99
N VAL A 192 -18.91 -20.91 15.00
CA VAL A 192 -19.85 -20.92 16.12
C VAL A 192 -20.53 -22.26 16.28
N ARG A 193 -20.95 -22.87 15.18
CA ARG A 193 -21.54 -24.20 15.17
C ARG A 193 -20.59 -25.23 15.75
N VAL A 194 -19.31 -25.18 15.34
CA VAL A 194 -18.26 -26.07 15.84
C VAL A 194 -18.02 -25.85 17.33
N VAL A 195 -17.86 -24.60 17.79
CA VAL A 195 -17.66 -24.29 19.22
C VAL A 195 -18.83 -24.77 20.08
N ARG A 196 -20.08 -24.49 19.67
CA ARG A 196 -21.28 -24.97 20.38
C ARG A 196 -21.35 -26.49 20.41
N GLY A 197 -21.08 -27.14 19.28
CA GLY A 197 -21.04 -28.60 19.20
C GLY A 197 -20.03 -29.23 20.15
N CYS A 198 -18.84 -28.64 20.27
CA CYS A 198 -17.82 -29.07 21.23
C CYS A 198 -18.28 -28.88 22.68
N ILE A 199 -18.92 -27.75 23.02
CA ILE A 199 -19.45 -27.49 24.38
C ILE A 199 -20.54 -28.51 24.74
N GLU A 200 -21.47 -28.77 23.82
CA GLU A 200 -22.53 -29.76 24.04
C GLU A 200 -22.00 -31.19 24.20
N GLN A 201 -20.93 -31.55 23.50
CA GLN A 201 -20.24 -32.83 23.70
C GLN A 201 -19.55 -32.91 25.07
N MET A 202 -18.91 -31.83 25.52
CA MET A 202 -18.27 -31.80 26.84
C MET A 202 -19.29 -31.92 27.98
N LEU A 203 -20.45 -31.27 27.87
CA LEU A 203 -21.53 -31.36 28.86
C LEU A 203 -22.19 -32.75 28.93
N LYS A 204 -22.12 -33.54 27.85
CA LYS A 204 -22.66 -34.92 27.81
C LYS A 204 -21.71 -35.95 28.45
N CYS A 205 -20.46 -35.58 28.70
CA CYS A 205 -19.44 -36.46 29.28
C CYS A 205 -19.21 -36.23 30.80
N ILE A 206 -19.94 -35.30 31.42
CA ILE A 206 -19.97 -35.03 32.86
C ILE A 206 -21.26 -35.62 33.43
#